data_AF-A0A5D4JKY7-F1
#
_entry.id   AF-A0A5D4JKY7-F1
#
_cell.length_a   1.000
_cell.length_b   1.000
_cell.length_c   1.000
_cell.angle_alpha   90.00
_cell.angle_beta   90.00
_cell.angle_gamma   90.00
#
_symmetry.space_group_name_H-M   'P 1'
#
loop_
_entity.id
_entity.type
_entity.pdbx_description
1 polymer ?
#
loop_
_entity_poly.entity_id
_entity_poly.type
_entity_poly.pdbx_seq_one_letter_code
_entity_poly.pdbx_strand_id
1 'polypeptide(L)'
;MALTGEKYTQLNQNEPTSDDAGGGRWIACDESGWDGEQLAGRKRRFLVFASVAIDDAEAAPLIDTLRKQARIQQAGELKFRLFKDREERWSLLKDLWGSAGALHERCSVYVIDKEYAVAAKAIDLLLEEKAHAEGRNLYAEGKARAMARTLALQGPRALPGALFDALMSSFVALASQRARGREEAALEAFFAAVEHAWGASTRRPVTEVLAQVRSTRPYAMALHQEDSPFPSLEMLIPSVTQTARRWGHSLGLVSLLTDEQRVFTHGAGVRHQSDRHDPPDPREGRPRAHRAPRLFRGPPFHPAGRPAGRGRSSRDRTPRR
;
A
#
# COMPACT_ATOMS: atom_id res chain seq x y z
N MET A 1 -4.18 -10.50 -3.51
CA MET A 1 -3.70 -11.50 -2.53
C MET A 1 -4.02 -10.98 -1.14
N ALA A 2 -5.06 -11.51 -0.51
CA ALA A 2 -5.49 -11.12 0.83
C ALA A 2 -4.44 -11.57 1.86
N LEU A 3 -4.21 -10.78 2.91
CA LEU A 3 -3.43 -11.18 4.10
C LEU A 3 -4.28 -12.10 4.99
N THR A 4 -4.85 -13.15 4.41
CA THR A 4 -5.69 -14.13 5.13
C THR A 4 -5.28 -15.54 4.71
N GLY A 5 -5.21 -16.46 5.68
CA GLY A 5 -4.83 -17.86 5.51
C GLY A 5 -4.03 -18.40 6.69
N GLU A 6 -3.92 -19.72 6.84
CA GLU A 6 -3.24 -20.40 7.96
C GLU A 6 -1.77 -19.98 8.17
N LYS A 7 -1.14 -19.41 7.13
CA LYS A 7 0.24 -18.90 7.16
C LYS A 7 0.37 -17.47 7.70
N TYR A 8 -0.75 -16.79 7.95
CA TYR A 8 -0.80 -15.42 8.44
C TYR A 8 -1.50 -15.41 9.81
N THR A 9 -0.73 -15.16 10.88
CA THR A 9 -1.27 -15.03 12.23
C THR A 9 -1.18 -13.57 12.66
N GLN A 10 -2.34 -12.96 12.92
CA GLN A 10 -2.43 -11.65 13.54
C GLN A 10 -2.21 -11.80 15.05
N LEU A 11 -1.20 -11.13 15.60
CA LEU A 11 -0.90 -11.15 17.03
C LEU A 11 -0.76 -9.73 17.57
N ASN A 12 -1.26 -9.50 18.78
CA ASN A 12 -0.96 -8.27 19.52
C ASN A 12 0.43 -8.42 20.13
N GLN A 13 1.31 -7.43 19.92
CA GLN A 13 2.64 -7.44 20.51
C GLN A 13 2.68 -6.41 21.64
N ASN A 14 2.43 -6.88 22.86
CA ASN A 14 2.44 -6.05 24.07
C ASN A 14 3.78 -6.10 24.81
N GLU A 15 4.60 -7.11 24.52
CA GLU A 15 5.93 -7.29 25.10
C GLU A 15 7.00 -6.69 24.17
N PRO A 16 8.15 -6.25 24.72
CA PRO A 16 9.27 -5.82 23.91
C PRO A 16 9.64 -6.86 22.86
N THR A 17 9.84 -6.39 21.64
CA THR A 17 10.32 -7.18 20.52
C THR A 17 11.78 -7.54 20.72
N SER A 18 12.12 -8.79 20.39
CA SER A 18 13.49 -9.28 20.32
C SER A 18 13.61 -10.11 19.06
N ASP A 19 14.68 -9.91 18.32
CA ASP A 19 15.03 -10.82 17.24
C ASP A 19 15.30 -12.22 17.79
N ASP A 20 14.73 -13.23 17.15
CA ASP A 20 15.01 -14.63 17.47
C ASP A 20 14.83 -15.54 16.25
N ALA A 21 15.30 -16.78 16.35
CA ALA A 21 15.28 -17.73 15.24
C ALA A 21 13.85 -18.17 14.82
N GLY A 22 12.84 -18.02 15.70
CA GLY A 22 11.45 -18.41 15.45
C GLY A 22 10.56 -17.27 14.94
N GLY A 23 10.90 -16.02 15.26
CA GLY A 23 10.21 -14.79 14.85
C GLY A 23 10.90 -14.05 13.71
N GLY A 24 12.18 -14.33 13.46
CA GLY A 24 12.98 -13.62 12.46
C GLY A 24 13.31 -12.19 12.88
N ARG A 25 13.69 -11.36 11.89
CA ARG A 25 14.02 -9.95 12.13
C ARG A 25 12.77 -9.09 12.31
N TRP A 26 12.74 -8.27 13.35
CA TRP A 26 11.67 -7.28 13.53
C TRP A 26 11.82 -6.08 12.61
N ILE A 27 10.69 -5.67 12.02
CA ILE A 27 10.56 -4.52 11.12
C ILE A 27 9.51 -3.57 11.68
N ALA A 28 9.93 -2.50 12.34
CA ALA A 28 9.03 -1.43 12.78
C ALA A 28 8.58 -0.58 11.58
N CYS A 29 7.28 -0.37 11.43
CA CYS A 29 6.69 0.34 10.30
C CYS A 29 5.81 1.51 10.76
N ASP A 30 5.78 2.59 9.98
CA ASP A 30 4.89 3.73 10.17
C ASP A 30 4.39 4.23 8.80
N GLU A 31 3.16 4.72 8.76
CA GLU A 31 2.55 5.26 7.55
C GLU A 31 2.25 6.76 7.65
N SER A 32 2.35 7.44 6.50
CA SER A 32 1.98 8.84 6.39
C SER A 32 1.20 9.10 5.12
N GLY A 33 0.15 9.90 5.26
CA GLY A 33 -0.72 10.27 4.13
C GLY A 33 -1.74 9.19 3.75
N TRP A 34 -2.00 8.23 4.63
CA TRP A 34 -3.13 7.33 4.48
C TRP A 34 -4.43 8.03 4.88
N ASP A 35 -5.38 8.08 3.96
CA ASP A 35 -6.70 8.70 4.15
C ASP A 35 -7.82 7.67 3.84
N GLY A 36 -7.53 6.38 4.01
CA GLY A 36 -8.36 5.27 3.54
C GLY A 36 -8.48 5.26 2.01
N GLU A 37 -9.70 5.08 1.52
CA GLU A 37 -10.02 5.03 0.09
C GLU A 37 -9.94 6.38 -0.65
N GLN A 38 -9.68 7.49 0.06
CA GLN A 38 -9.56 8.81 -0.57
C GLN A 38 -8.20 8.96 -1.27
N LEU A 39 -8.09 8.37 -2.46
CA LEU A 39 -6.87 8.39 -3.27
C LEU A 39 -6.79 9.58 -4.23
N ALA A 40 -7.92 10.20 -4.60
CA ALA A 40 -7.96 11.40 -5.43
C ALA A 40 -8.25 12.66 -4.58
N GLY A 41 -7.85 13.83 -5.08
CA GLY A 41 -8.08 15.12 -4.42
C GLY A 41 -6.87 15.66 -3.64
N ARG A 42 -6.76 16.99 -3.57
CA ARG A 42 -5.54 17.75 -3.18
C ARG A 42 -5.22 17.77 -1.67
N LYS A 43 -5.40 16.68 -0.92
CA LYS A 43 -4.94 16.63 0.48
C LYS A 43 -3.46 16.27 0.60
N ARG A 44 -3.05 15.13 0.04
CA ARG A 44 -1.64 14.67 -0.01
C ARG A 44 -1.47 13.72 -1.21
N ARG A 45 -0.50 14.02 -2.10
CA ARG A 45 -0.22 13.24 -3.31
C ARG A 45 0.34 11.85 -3.03
N PHE A 46 1.08 11.70 -1.94
CA PHE A 46 1.79 10.47 -1.62
C PHE A 46 1.22 9.81 -0.36
N LEU A 47 1.13 8.49 -0.40
CA LEU A 47 1.11 7.63 0.78
C LEU A 47 2.52 7.05 0.93
N VAL A 48 3.08 7.14 2.14
CA VAL A 48 4.41 6.66 2.46
C VAL A 48 4.28 5.58 3.52
N PHE A 49 4.90 4.43 3.29
CA PHE A 49 5.02 3.35 4.27
C PHE A 49 6.52 3.17 4.57
N ALA A 50 6.96 3.71 5.70
CA ALA A 50 8.33 3.64 6.16
C ALA A 50 8.52 2.39 7.01
N SER A 51 9.72 1.81 6.96
CA SER A 51 10.06 0.59 7.68
C SER A 51 11.53 0.62 8.11
N VAL A 52 11.79 0.11 9.31
CA VAL A 52 13.14 0.00 9.88
C VAL A 52 13.33 -1.41 10.44
N ALA A 53 14.39 -2.09 10.04
CA ALA A 53 14.76 -3.39 10.59
C ALA A 53 15.41 -3.20 11.96
N ILE A 54 14.64 -3.27 13.04
CA ILE A 54 15.07 -3.04 14.42
C ILE A 54 14.09 -3.66 15.42
N ASP A 55 14.63 -4.17 16.52
CA ASP A 55 13.87 -4.63 17.70
C ASP A 55 13.99 -3.61 18.86
N ASP A 56 13.29 -3.84 19.97
CA ASP A 56 13.28 -2.90 21.09
C ASP A 56 14.63 -2.84 21.83
N ALA A 57 15.36 -3.97 21.88
CA ALA A 57 16.67 -4.05 22.52
C ALA A 57 17.70 -3.15 21.82
N GLU A 58 17.68 -3.09 20.49
CA GLU A 58 18.52 -2.18 19.70
C GLU A 58 17.96 -0.75 19.65
N ALA A 59 16.64 -0.58 19.59
CA ALA A 59 16.01 0.74 19.45
C ALA A 59 16.18 1.60 20.71
N ALA A 60 16.00 1.03 21.91
CA ALA A 60 16.06 1.77 23.17
C ALA A 60 17.34 2.60 23.36
N PRO A 61 18.57 2.03 23.26
CA PRO A 61 19.79 2.80 23.44
C PRO A 61 20.01 3.86 22.35
N LEU A 62 19.53 3.63 21.11
CA LEU A 62 19.59 4.61 20.03
C LEU A 62 18.70 5.82 20.31
N ILE A 63 17.47 5.58 20.75
CA ILE A 63 16.52 6.63 21.12
C ILE A 63 17.04 7.42 22.34
N ASP A 64 17.60 6.75 23.34
CA ASP A 64 18.18 7.42 24.51
C ASP A 64 19.38 8.30 24.15
N THR A 65 20.25 7.80 23.28
CA THR A 65 21.40 8.58 22.77
C THR A 65 20.91 9.79 21.99
N LEU A 66 19.94 9.61 21.09
CA LEU A 66 19.34 10.68 20.31
C LEU A 66 18.66 11.73 21.21
N ARG A 67 17.95 11.31 22.27
CA ARG A 67 17.35 12.22 23.27
C ARG A 67 18.40 13.08 23.96
N LYS A 68 19.49 12.47 24.41
CA LYS A 68 20.58 13.16 25.11
C LYS A 68 21.26 14.18 24.19
N GLN A 69 21.64 13.76 22.98
CA GLN A 69 22.31 14.62 22.00
C GLN A 69 21.40 15.77 21.53
N ALA A 70 20.13 15.49 21.25
CA ALA A 70 19.16 16.50 20.82
C ALA A 70 18.67 17.41 21.96
N ARG A 71 19.01 17.08 23.22
CA ARG A 71 18.56 17.75 24.44
C ARG A 71 17.02 17.78 24.52
N ILE A 72 16.38 16.63 24.34
CA ILE A 72 14.92 16.44 24.40
C ILE A 72 14.59 15.43 25.50
N GLN A 73 14.35 15.92 26.72
CA GLN A 73 14.10 15.06 27.88
C GLN A 73 12.62 14.95 28.28
N GLN A 74 11.80 15.96 27.97
CA GLN A 74 10.41 16.02 28.43
C GLN A 74 9.38 15.47 27.42
N ALA A 75 9.78 15.18 26.19
CA ALA A 75 8.85 14.67 25.19
C ALA A 75 8.62 13.17 25.40
N GLY A 76 7.38 12.74 25.62
CA GLY A 76 7.05 11.31 25.68
C GLY A 76 7.49 10.55 24.43
N GLU A 77 7.34 11.17 23.24
CA GLU A 77 7.74 10.60 21.96
C GLU A 77 8.58 11.57 21.13
N LEU A 78 9.59 11.06 20.43
CA LEU A 78 10.45 11.83 19.52
C LEU A 78 9.79 12.07 18.17
N LYS A 79 8.84 13.02 18.12
CA LYS A 79 8.20 13.42 16.86
C LYS A 79 9.17 14.18 15.94
N PHE A 80 9.08 13.94 14.63
CA PHE A 80 9.90 14.60 13.59
C PHE A 80 9.94 16.14 13.70
N ARG A 81 8.82 16.78 14.09
CA ARG A 81 8.74 18.23 14.30
C ARG A 81 9.74 18.78 15.32
N LEU A 82 10.24 17.95 16.25
CA LEU A 82 11.23 18.36 17.25
C LEU A 82 12.64 18.51 16.66
N PHE A 83 12.86 17.98 15.45
CA PHE A 83 14.14 17.93 14.76
C PHE A 83 14.18 18.86 13.54
N LYS A 84 13.14 18.82 12.69
CA LYS A 84 13.16 19.42 11.34
C LYS A 84 13.50 20.92 11.29
N ASP A 85 13.14 21.68 12.33
CA ASP A 85 13.30 23.14 12.38
C ASP A 85 14.58 23.57 13.09
N ARG A 86 15.48 22.64 13.46
CA ARG A 86 16.77 22.93 14.10
C ARG A 86 17.90 22.16 13.42
N GLU A 87 18.84 22.89 12.82
CA GLU A 87 19.94 22.30 12.05
C GLU A 87 20.77 21.29 12.85
N GLU A 88 21.13 21.62 14.09
CA GLU A 88 21.88 20.71 14.98
C GLU A 88 21.15 19.37 15.17
N ARG A 89 19.84 19.41 15.43
CA ARG A 89 19.04 18.20 15.63
C ARG A 89 18.78 17.45 14.33
N TRP A 90 18.63 18.19 13.24
CA TRP A 90 18.50 17.62 11.91
C TRP A 90 19.77 16.86 11.50
N SER A 91 20.96 17.35 11.86
CA SER A 91 22.22 16.64 11.65
C SER A 91 22.25 15.30 12.38
N LEU A 92 21.78 15.23 13.63
CA LEU A 92 21.73 13.96 14.37
C LEU A 92 20.91 12.88 13.65
N LEU A 93 19.79 13.27 13.02
CA LEU A 93 19.01 12.34 12.20
C LEU A 93 19.77 11.90 10.94
N LYS A 94 20.45 12.84 10.27
CA LYS A 94 21.31 12.50 9.11
C LYS A 94 22.43 11.55 9.50
N ASP A 95 23.07 11.77 10.64
CA ASP A 95 24.18 10.95 11.12
C ASP A 95 23.69 9.54 11.46
N LEU A 96 22.49 9.42 12.06
CA LEU A 96 21.87 8.12 12.37
C LEU A 96 21.60 7.27 11.11
N TRP A 97 21.23 7.90 9.99
CA TRP A 97 20.95 7.23 8.70
C TRP A 97 22.13 7.22 7.72
N GLY A 98 23.18 8.00 7.99
CA GLY A 98 24.36 8.13 7.16
C GLY A 98 25.14 6.83 7.04
N SER A 99 26.17 6.79 6.18
CA SER A 99 26.94 5.57 5.90
C SER A 99 27.61 4.93 7.12
N ALA A 100 27.90 5.71 8.15
CA ALA A 100 28.45 5.25 9.43
C ALA A 100 27.40 5.17 10.55
N GLY A 101 26.14 5.45 10.23
CA GLY A 101 25.04 5.52 11.19
C GLY A 101 24.49 4.15 11.57
N ALA A 102 23.93 4.04 12.78
CA ALA A 102 23.40 2.77 13.29
C ALA A 102 22.18 2.24 12.52
N LEU A 103 21.53 3.09 11.72
CA LEU A 103 20.41 2.72 10.85
C LEU A 103 20.78 2.66 9.37
N HIS A 104 22.07 2.74 9.03
CA HIS A 104 22.53 2.59 7.65
C HIS A 104 22.05 1.25 7.07
N GLU A 105 21.47 1.27 5.87
CA GLU A 105 20.89 0.09 5.18
C GLU A 105 19.76 -0.64 5.94
N ARG A 106 19.34 -0.14 7.10
CA ARG A 106 18.25 -0.70 7.91
C ARG A 106 16.92 0.01 7.71
N CYS A 107 16.87 1.04 6.87
CA CYS A 107 15.65 1.78 6.57
C CYS A 107 15.19 1.53 5.12
N SER A 108 13.87 1.43 4.95
CA SER A 108 13.23 1.35 3.65
C SER A 108 11.95 2.17 3.63
N VAL A 109 11.72 2.88 2.53
CA VAL A 109 10.50 3.64 2.30
C VAL A 109 9.82 3.13 1.04
N TYR A 110 8.55 2.74 1.18
CA TYR A 110 7.67 2.44 0.06
C TYR A 110 6.75 3.64 -0.19
N VAL A 111 6.86 4.25 -1.38
CA VAL A 111 6.11 5.44 -1.75
C VAL A 111 5.06 5.09 -2.79
N ILE A 112 3.82 5.45 -2.50
CA ILE A 112 2.69 5.33 -3.40
C ILE A 112 2.30 6.73 -3.86
N ASP A 113 2.44 6.98 -5.15
CA ASP A 113 1.75 8.09 -5.80
C ASP A 113 0.27 7.72 -5.91
N LYS A 114 -0.59 8.49 -5.25
CA LYS A 114 -2.02 8.17 -5.17
C LYS A 114 -2.73 8.35 -6.51
N GLU A 115 -2.30 9.27 -7.37
CA GLU A 115 -2.86 9.41 -8.72
C GLU A 115 -2.51 8.16 -9.55
N TYR A 116 -1.27 7.70 -9.45
CA TYR A 116 -0.90 6.42 -10.07
C TYR A 116 -1.68 5.25 -9.48
N ALA A 117 -1.93 5.22 -8.16
CA ALA A 117 -2.72 4.17 -7.53
C ALA A 117 -4.17 4.15 -8.04
N VAL A 118 -4.81 5.32 -8.18
CA VAL A 118 -6.15 5.45 -8.77
C VAL A 118 -6.15 4.91 -10.20
N ALA A 119 -5.19 5.31 -11.03
CA ALA A 119 -5.08 4.85 -12.40
C ALA A 119 -4.88 3.33 -12.46
N ALA A 120 -3.97 2.80 -11.64
CA ALA A 120 -3.73 1.37 -11.53
C ALA A 120 -5.00 0.62 -11.11
N LYS A 121 -5.72 1.09 -10.10
CA LYS A 121 -6.98 0.49 -9.64
C LYS A 121 -8.08 0.56 -10.69
N ALA A 122 -8.16 1.61 -11.50
CA ALA A 122 -9.11 1.68 -12.61
C ALA A 122 -8.81 0.64 -13.69
N ILE A 123 -7.53 0.40 -14.00
CA ILE A 123 -7.15 -0.67 -14.93
C ILE A 123 -7.42 -2.05 -14.32
N ASP A 124 -7.07 -2.25 -13.05
CA ASP A 124 -7.22 -3.50 -12.30
C ASP A 124 -8.70 -3.91 -12.17
N LEU A 125 -9.52 -3.02 -11.61
CA LEU A 125 -10.90 -3.33 -11.27
C LEU A 125 -11.87 -3.29 -12.46
N LEU A 126 -11.44 -2.79 -13.62
CA LEU A 126 -12.29 -2.67 -14.81
C LEU A 126 -11.72 -3.38 -16.04
N LEU A 127 -10.51 -3.01 -16.47
CA LEU A 127 -9.95 -3.56 -17.71
C LEU A 127 -9.44 -4.97 -17.53
N GLU A 128 -8.80 -5.28 -16.39
CA GLU A 128 -8.33 -6.64 -16.13
C GLU A 128 -9.49 -7.59 -15.91
N GLU A 129 -10.50 -7.22 -15.13
CA GLU A 129 -11.72 -8.02 -14.96
C GLU A 129 -12.37 -8.34 -16.32
N LYS A 130 -12.46 -7.33 -17.21
CA LYS A 130 -12.91 -7.54 -18.58
C LYS A 130 -12.00 -8.46 -19.37
N ALA A 131 -10.70 -8.24 -19.32
CA ALA A 131 -9.73 -9.05 -20.05
C ALA A 131 -9.80 -10.51 -19.60
N HIS A 132 -9.89 -10.75 -18.29
CA HIS A 132 -10.00 -12.07 -17.70
C HIS A 132 -11.28 -12.79 -18.15
N ALA A 133 -12.43 -12.10 -18.14
CA ALA A 133 -13.69 -12.64 -18.67
C ALA A 133 -13.60 -13.02 -20.17
N GLU A 134 -12.71 -12.38 -20.92
CA GLU A 134 -12.43 -12.67 -22.34
C GLU A 134 -11.25 -13.65 -22.53
N GLY A 135 -10.74 -14.28 -21.48
CA GLY A 135 -9.62 -15.24 -21.54
C GLY A 135 -8.24 -14.60 -21.76
N ARG A 136 -8.11 -13.30 -21.52
CA ARG A 136 -6.86 -12.52 -21.61
C ARG A 136 -6.34 -12.19 -20.21
N ASN A 137 -5.06 -11.83 -20.13
CA ASN A 137 -4.40 -11.42 -18.88
C ASN A 137 -3.56 -10.18 -19.16
N LEU A 138 -3.92 -9.02 -18.60
CA LEU A 138 -3.17 -7.77 -18.80
C LEU A 138 -1.98 -7.67 -17.85
N TYR A 139 -1.90 -8.47 -16.79
CA TYR A 139 -0.67 -8.57 -16.00
C TYR A 139 0.47 -9.18 -16.82
N ALA A 140 0.15 -10.07 -17.77
CA ALA A 140 1.13 -10.63 -18.68
C ALA A 140 1.85 -9.52 -19.45
N GLU A 141 3.19 -9.60 -19.50
CA GLU A 141 4.06 -8.61 -20.16
C GLU A 141 3.92 -7.18 -19.63
N GLY A 142 3.26 -6.98 -18.47
CA GLY A 142 3.11 -5.67 -17.84
C GLY A 142 2.16 -4.71 -18.54
N LYS A 143 1.21 -5.20 -19.35
CA LYS A 143 0.25 -4.36 -20.10
C LYS A 143 -0.61 -3.49 -19.17
N ALA A 144 -1.15 -4.05 -18.09
CA ALA A 144 -1.92 -3.33 -17.08
C ALA A 144 -1.11 -2.15 -16.49
N ARG A 145 0.16 -2.43 -16.13
CA ARG A 145 1.08 -1.41 -15.63
C ARG A 145 1.38 -0.34 -16.67
N ALA A 146 1.54 -0.70 -17.93
CA ALA A 146 1.79 0.26 -19.01
C ALA A 146 0.59 1.21 -19.21
N MET A 147 -0.64 0.69 -19.17
CA MET A 147 -1.86 1.50 -19.28
C MET A 147 -2.03 2.43 -18.09
N ALA A 148 -1.84 1.93 -16.86
CA ALA A 148 -1.89 2.74 -15.64
C ALA A 148 -0.85 3.87 -15.66
N ARG A 149 0.40 3.58 -16.08
CA ARG A 149 1.45 4.59 -16.24
C ARG A 149 1.10 5.60 -17.33
N THR A 150 0.51 5.16 -18.44
CA THR A 150 0.09 6.04 -19.53
C THR A 150 -0.94 7.04 -19.01
N LEU A 151 -1.98 6.56 -18.32
CA LEU A 151 -3.01 7.43 -17.76
C LEU A 151 -2.43 8.38 -16.69
N ALA A 152 -1.64 7.89 -15.74
CA ALA A 152 -1.10 8.72 -14.66
C ALA A 152 -0.06 9.76 -15.14
N LEU A 153 0.83 9.40 -16.07
CA LEU A 153 1.93 10.29 -16.49
C LEU A 153 1.54 11.21 -17.65
N GLN A 154 0.61 10.78 -18.51
CA GLN A 154 0.21 11.55 -19.69
C GLN A 154 -1.19 12.15 -19.57
N GLY A 155 -2.06 11.61 -18.71
CA GLY A 155 -3.42 12.08 -18.50
C GLY A 155 -3.53 13.58 -18.20
N PRO A 156 -2.77 14.15 -17.24
CA PRO A 156 -2.81 15.59 -16.94
C PRO A 156 -2.50 16.50 -18.14
N ARG A 157 -1.71 16.00 -19.12
CA ARG A 157 -1.37 16.75 -20.33
C ARG A 157 -2.28 16.41 -21.51
N ALA A 158 -2.95 15.27 -21.47
CA ALA A 158 -3.88 14.82 -22.51
C ALA A 158 -5.26 15.44 -22.33
N LEU A 159 -5.67 15.65 -21.08
CA LEU A 159 -7.00 16.11 -20.70
C LEU A 159 -6.92 17.57 -20.21
N PRO A 160 -7.53 18.53 -20.93
CA PRO A 160 -7.43 19.95 -20.57
C PRO A 160 -8.16 20.28 -19.26
N GLY A 161 -7.68 21.34 -18.60
CA GLY A 161 -8.34 21.91 -17.41
C GLY A 161 -8.44 20.91 -16.25
N ALA A 162 -9.65 20.77 -15.70
CA ALA A 162 -9.94 19.90 -14.55
C ALA A 162 -10.38 18.48 -14.96
N LEU A 163 -10.32 18.12 -16.25
CA LEU A 163 -10.88 16.85 -16.73
C LEU A 163 -10.16 15.61 -16.17
N PHE A 164 -8.84 15.66 -16.01
CA PHE A 164 -8.10 14.57 -15.38
C PHE A 164 -8.50 14.41 -13.91
N ASP A 165 -8.52 15.51 -13.14
CA ASP A 165 -8.93 15.48 -11.73
C ASP A 165 -10.38 14.97 -11.58
N ALA A 166 -11.29 15.38 -12.48
CA ALA A 166 -12.67 14.94 -12.50
C ALA A 166 -12.81 13.44 -12.79
N LEU A 167 -12.09 12.92 -13.79
CA LEU A 167 -12.05 11.49 -14.12
C LEU A 167 -11.54 10.64 -12.94
N MET A 168 -10.42 11.06 -12.34
CA MET A 168 -9.80 10.33 -11.23
C MET A 168 -10.71 10.37 -9.98
N SER A 169 -11.34 11.51 -9.71
CA SER A 169 -12.24 11.67 -8.57
C SER A 169 -13.55 10.90 -8.76
N SER A 170 -14.11 10.85 -9.96
CA SER A 170 -15.34 10.08 -10.23
C SER A 170 -15.10 8.57 -10.14
N PHE A 171 -13.93 8.08 -10.57
CA PHE A 171 -13.56 6.68 -10.33
C PHE A 171 -13.44 6.36 -8.85
N VAL A 172 -12.76 7.22 -8.07
CA VAL A 172 -12.66 7.03 -6.61
C VAL A 172 -14.04 7.03 -5.95
N ALA A 173 -14.93 7.93 -6.38
CA ALA A 173 -16.29 7.99 -5.87
C ALA A 173 -17.10 6.73 -6.21
N LEU A 174 -16.91 6.15 -7.40
CA LEU A 174 -17.53 4.89 -7.82
C LEU A 174 -16.99 3.69 -7.04
N ALA A 175 -15.67 3.56 -6.91
CA ALA A 175 -15.03 2.37 -6.34
C ALA A 175 -14.98 2.35 -4.80
N SER A 176 -15.15 3.50 -4.14
CA SER A 176 -15.17 3.57 -2.67
C SER A 176 -16.41 2.89 -2.09
N GLN A 177 -16.26 2.28 -0.90
CA GLN A 177 -17.39 1.79 -0.11
C GLN A 177 -18.44 2.87 0.21
N ARG A 178 -18.07 4.16 0.14
CA ARG A 178 -19.01 5.30 0.29
C ARG A 178 -20.01 5.41 -0.86
N ALA A 179 -19.77 4.73 -1.98
CA ALA A 179 -20.71 4.60 -3.08
C ALA A 179 -21.93 3.75 -2.71
N ARG A 180 -21.85 2.91 -1.67
CA ARG A 180 -22.93 2.00 -1.29
C ARG A 180 -24.23 2.77 -1.01
N GLY A 181 -25.32 2.34 -1.65
CA GLY A 181 -26.62 3.03 -1.67
C GLY A 181 -26.74 4.21 -2.65
N ARG A 182 -25.70 4.51 -3.43
CA ARG A 182 -25.63 5.57 -4.46
C ARG A 182 -24.86 5.09 -5.71
N GLU A 183 -24.81 3.78 -5.93
CA GLU A 183 -23.97 3.12 -6.93
C GLU A 183 -24.34 3.57 -8.33
N GLU A 184 -25.64 3.63 -8.65
CA GLU A 184 -26.13 4.04 -9.97
C GLU A 184 -25.72 5.49 -10.29
N ALA A 185 -25.91 6.42 -9.36
CA ALA A 185 -25.50 7.81 -9.53
C ALA A 185 -23.97 7.96 -9.70
N ALA A 186 -23.18 7.19 -8.93
CA ALA A 186 -21.72 7.20 -9.04
C ALA A 186 -21.24 6.59 -10.37
N LEU A 187 -21.91 5.54 -10.84
CA LEU A 187 -21.66 4.89 -12.13
C LEU A 187 -21.91 5.87 -13.28
N GLU A 188 -23.07 6.52 -13.31
CA GLU A 188 -23.41 7.51 -14.33
C GLU A 188 -22.40 8.67 -14.34
N ALA A 189 -22.03 9.19 -13.17
CA ALA A 189 -21.05 10.26 -13.04
C ALA A 189 -19.66 9.84 -13.55
N PHE A 190 -19.22 8.60 -13.26
CA PHE A 190 -17.95 8.07 -13.75
C PHE A 190 -17.97 7.94 -15.28
N PHE A 191 -18.97 7.30 -15.87
CA PHE A 191 -19.01 7.11 -17.32
C PHE A 191 -19.21 8.43 -18.08
N ALA A 192 -19.96 9.39 -17.54
CA ALA A 192 -20.01 10.75 -18.10
C ALA A 192 -18.63 11.42 -18.13
N ALA A 193 -17.84 11.26 -17.05
CA ALA A 193 -16.46 11.76 -17.00
C ALA A 193 -15.54 11.03 -18.00
N VAL A 194 -15.70 9.72 -18.19
CA VAL A 194 -14.95 8.94 -19.18
C VAL A 194 -15.28 9.40 -20.60
N GLU A 195 -16.55 9.58 -20.96
CA GLU A 195 -16.95 10.05 -22.29
C GLU A 195 -16.39 11.45 -22.58
N HIS A 196 -16.48 12.38 -21.62
CA HIS A 196 -15.93 13.71 -21.77
C HIS A 196 -14.40 13.69 -21.91
N ALA A 197 -13.72 12.93 -21.04
CA ALA A 197 -12.27 12.78 -21.11
C ALA A 197 -11.81 12.17 -22.45
N TRP A 198 -12.53 11.16 -22.95
CA TRP A 198 -12.21 10.53 -24.23
C TRP A 198 -12.37 11.51 -25.40
N GLY A 199 -13.48 12.25 -25.46
CA GLY A 199 -13.75 13.23 -26.51
C GLY A 199 -12.81 14.45 -26.49
N ALA A 200 -12.31 14.83 -25.32
CA ALA A 200 -11.39 15.96 -25.15
C ALA A 200 -9.90 15.56 -25.18
N SER A 201 -9.57 14.27 -25.20
CA SER A 201 -8.19 13.79 -25.11
C SER A 201 -7.38 14.17 -26.34
N THR A 202 -6.25 14.85 -26.11
CA THR A 202 -5.34 15.32 -27.16
C THR A 202 -4.18 14.38 -27.44
N ARG A 203 -4.05 13.27 -26.70
CA ARG A 203 -2.93 12.33 -26.83
C ARG A 203 -3.43 10.92 -27.09
N ARG A 204 -3.07 10.38 -28.25
CA ARG A 204 -3.48 9.04 -28.71
C ARG A 204 -3.31 7.93 -27.67
N PRO A 205 -2.17 7.77 -26.96
CA PRO A 205 -2.04 6.70 -25.95
C PRO A 205 -3.07 6.80 -24.82
N VAL A 206 -3.42 8.01 -24.40
CA VAL A 206 -4.46 8.22 -23.36
C VAL A 206 -5.84 7.95 -23.95
N THR A 207 -6.12 8.42 -25.17
CA THR A 207 -7.38 8.17 -25.86
C THR A 207 -7.65 6.67 -26.04
N GLU A 208 -6.62 5.87 -26.35
CA GLU A 208 -6.73 4.41 -26.50
C GLU A 208 -7.03 3.71 -25.16
N VAL A 209 -6.43 4.14 -24.06
CA VAL A 209 -6.77 3.62 -22.72
C VAL A 209 -8.21 3.99 -22.34
N LEU A 210 -8.62 5.25 -22.55
CA LEU A 210 -9.98 5.70 -22.28
C LEU A 210 -11.01 4.96 -23.13
N ALA A 211 -10.71 4.68 -24.40
CA ALA A 211 -11.57 3.89 -25.27
C ALA A 211 -11.84 2.48 -24.71
N GLN A 212 -10.83 1.86 -24.10
CA GLN A 212 -11.01 0.57 -23.43
C GLN A 212 -11.88 0.71 -22.17
N VAL A 213 -11.65 1.74 -21.35
CA VAL A 213 -12.43 1.98 -20.12
C VAL A 213 -13.91 2.25 -20.43
N ARG A 214 -14.23 2.93 -21.54
CA ARG A 214 -15.63 3.12 -21.98
C ARG A 214 -16.39 1.81 -22.12
N SER A 215 -15.69 0.73 -22.45
CA SER A 215 -16.26 -0.58 -22.72
C SER A 215 -16.40 -1.49 -21.49
N THR A 216 -16.23 -0.95 -20.27
CA THR A 216 -16.22 -1.73 -19.01
C THR A 216 -17.40 -1.45 -18.09
N ARG A 217 -18.49 -0.86 -18.59
CA ARG A 217 -19.69 -0.56 -17.78
C ARG A 217 -20.23 -1.76 -16.97
N PRO A 218 -20.37 -2.98 -17.53
CA PRO A 218 -20.84 -4.13 -16.75
C PRO A 218 -19.96 -4.47 -15.54
N TYR A 219 -18.64 -4.32 -15.68
CA TYR A 219 -17.66 -4.60 -14.62
C TYR A 219 -17.70 -3.51 -13.53
N ALA A 220 -17.89 -2.25 -13.93
CA ALA A 220 -18.11 -1.16 -13.00
C ALA A 220 -19.39 -1.33 -12.16
N MET A 221 -20.46 -1.88 -12.75
CA MET A 221 -21.71 -2.21 -12.05
C MET A 221 -21.53 -3.35 -11.04
N ALA A 222 -20.53 -4.21 -11.23
CA ALA A 222 -20.28 -5.37 -10.38
C ALA A 222 -19.37 -5.06 -9.17
N LEU A 223 -18.74 -3.88 -9.11
CA LEU A 223 -17.71 -3.55 -8.10
C LEU A 223 -18.15 -3.77 -6.63
N HIS A 224 -19.43 -3.57 -6.33
CA HIS A 224 -19.99 -3.69 -4.97
C HIS A 224 -20.86 -4.94 -4.79
N GLN A 225 -20.94 -5.81 -5.79
CA GLN A 225 -21.74 -7.04 -5.70
C GLN A 225 -21.04 -8.14 -4.90
N GLU A 226 -19.71 -8.13 -4.87
CA GLU A 226 -18.91 -9.06 -4.07
C GLU A 226 -18.55 -8.45 -2.72
N ASP A 227 -18.75 -9.23 -1.66
CA ASP A 227 -18.28 -8.90 -0.33
C ASP A 227 -16.78 -9.18 -0.22
N SER A 228 -15.98 -8.19 -0.62
CA SER A 228 -14.55 -8.18 -0.32
C SER A 228 -14.31 -7.86 1.18
N PRO A 229 -13.43 -8.60 1.87
CA PRO A 229 -13.05 -8.30 3.25
C PRO A 229 -12.32 -6.96 3.39
N PHE A 230 -11.83 -6.40 2.27
CA PHE A 230 -11.10 -5.14 2.24
C PHE A 230 -11.72 -4.15 1.25
N PRO A 231 -11.67 -2.83 1.54
CA PRO A 231 -12.09 -1.82 0.59
C PRO A 231 -11.26 -1.88 -0.71
N SER A 232 -11.89 -1.69 -1.87
CA SER A 232 -11.26 -1.88 -3.19
C SER A 232 -10.09 -0.91 -3.44
N LEU A 233 -10.15 0.27 -2.82
CA LEU A 233 -9.12 1.31 -2.91
C LEU A 233 -8.12 1.28 -1.73
N GLU A 234 -8.12 0.23 -0.92
CA GLU A 234 -7.17 0.10 0.19
C GLU A 234 -5.73 -0.10 -0.32
N MET A 235 -4.78 0.65 0.27
CA MET A 235 -3.38 0.71 -0.15
C MET A 235 -2.37 0.35 0.96
N LEU A 236 -2.77 0.23 2.22
CA LEU A 236 -1.91 -0.25 3.31
C LEU A 236 -1.61 -1.73 3.19
N ILE A 237 -2.59 -2.56 2.84
CA ILE A 237 -2.36 -4.00 2.63
C ILE A 237 -1.27 -4.28 1.58
N PRO A 238 -1.33 -3.71 0.37
CA PRO A 238 -0.24 -3.89 -0.58
C PRO A 238 1.06 -3.23 -0.11
N SER A 239 1.02 -2.16 0.70
CA SER A 239 2.24 -1.56 1.29
C SER A 239 2.94 -2.50 2.26
N VAL A 240 2.20 -3.11 3.19
CA VAL A 240 2.69 -4.12 4.13
C VAL A 240 3.27 -5.32 3.38
N THR A 241 2.52 -5.83 2.39
CA THR A 241 2.95 -6.98 1.58
C THR A 241 4.25 -6.71 0.83
N GLN A 242 4.36 -5.53 0.20
CA GLN A 242 5.57 -5.15 -0.54
C GLN A 242 6.76 -4.92 0.39
N THR A 243 6.52 -4.37 1.58
CA THR A 243 7.53 -4.17 2.61
C THR A 243 8.04 -5.51 3.16
N ALA A 244 7.14 -6.43 3.50
CA ALA A 244 7.50 -7.78 3.95
C ALA A 244 8.29 -8.54 2.87
N ARG A 245 7.87 -8.45 1.60
CA ARG A 245 8.59 -9.07 0.49
C ARG A 245 9.99 -8.49 0.32
N ARG A 246 10.14 -7.17 0.41
CA ARG A 246 11.44 -6.51 0.29
C ARG A 246 12.39 -6.99 1.39
N TRP A 247 11.98 -6.91 2.64
CA TRP A 247 12.82 -7.30 3.76
C TRP A 247 13.08 -8.80 3.80
N GLY A 248 12.09 -9.63 3.45
CA GLY A 248 12.26 -11.07 3.41
C GLY A 248 13.25 -11.53 2.33
N HIS A 249 13.40 -10.77 1.24
CA HIS A 249 14.43 -11.05 0.24
C HIS A 249 15.85 -10.85 0.79
N SER A 250 16.06 -9.86 1.65
CA SER A 250 17.37 -9.53 2.21
C SER A 250 17.69 -10.23 3.53
N LEU A 251 16.68 -10.48 4.37
CA LEU A 251 16.84 -10.90 5.77
C LEU A 251 16.17 -12.25 6.09
N GLY A 252 15.45 -12.85 5.13
CA GLY A 252 14.76 -14.13 5.35
C GLY A 252 13.43 -13.97 6.09
N LEU A 253 13.26 -14.65 7.22
CA LEU A 253 12.04 -14.54 8.01
C LEU A 253 11.97 -13.17 8.68
N VAL A 254 10.83 -12.48 8.54
CA VAL A 254 10.61 -11.15 9.12
C VAL A 254 9.26 -11.04 9.83
N SER A 255 9.25 -10.23 10.87
CA SER A 255 8.08 -9.88 11.67
C SER A 255 7.83 -8.38 11.56
N LEU A 256 6.70 -7.98 10.96
CA LEU A 256 6.35 -6.57 10.78
C LEU A 256 5.53 -6.09 11.96
N LEU A 257 5.95 -4.98 12.57
CA LEU A 257 5.23 -4.26 13.61
C LEU A 257 4.61 -3.00 13.00
N THR A 258 3.29 -2.87 13.07
CA THR A 258 2.57 -1.69 12.58
C THR A 258 1.62 -1.15 13.66
N ASP A 259 1.24 0.12 13.51
CA ASP A 259 0.14 0.69 14.29
C ASP A 259 -1.18 -0.06 14.03
N GLU A 260 -2.08 0.00 15.01
CA GLU A 260 -3.39 -0.62 14.93
C GLU A 260 -4.28 0.12 13.92
N GLN A 261 -4.51 -0.50 12.76
CA GLN A 261 -5.45 0.01 11.75
C GLN A 261 -6.72 -0.85 11.69
N ARG A 262 -7.87 -0.19 11.45
CA ARG A 262 -9.16 -0.89 11.29
C ARG A 262 -9.13 -1.94 10.18
N VAL A 263 -8.44 -1.61 9.10
CA VAL A 263 -8.21 -2.49 7.94
C VAL A 263 -7.51 -3.79 8.29
N PHE A 264 -6.74 -3.81 9.37
CA PHE A 264 -6.01 -4.97 9.83
C PHE A 264 -6.71 -5.72 10.96
N THR A 265 -7.72 -5.13 11.61
CA THR A 265 -8.27 -5.64 12.88
C THR A 265 -9.64 -6.25 12.78
N HIS A 266 -10.38 -6.02 11.69
CA HIS A 266 -11.70 -6.61 11.49
C HIS A 266 -11.78 -7.14 10.07
N GLY A 267 -12.09 -8.43 9.91
CA GLY A 267 -12.80 -8.86 8.71
C GLY A 267 -14.00 -7.94 8.53
N ALA A 268 -14.24 -7.48 7.30
CA ALA A 268 -15.39 -6.67 6.95
C ALA A 268 -16.66 -7.15 7.68
N GLY A 269 -17.41 -6.20 8.24
CA GLY A 269 -18.35 -6.43 9.33
C GLY A 269 -19.30 -7.61 9.15
N VAL A 270 -19.26 -8.53 10.12
CA VAL A 270 -20.42 -9.34 10.51
C VAL A 270 -21.04 -8.64 11.72
N ARG A 271 -22.21 -8.01 11.53
CA ARG A 271 -23.09 -7.66 12.65
C ARG A 271 -23.58 -8.97 13.25
N HIS A 272 -23.06 -9.36 14.41
CA HIS A 272 -23.86 -10.15 15.34
C HIS A 272 -24.68 -9.19 16.18
N GLN A 273 -25.94 -9.03 15.78
CA GLN A 273 -26.99 -8.53 16.65
C GLN A 273 -27.33 -9.67 17.60
N SER A 274 -26.94 -9.56 18.87
CA SER A 274 -27.52 -10.36 19.94
C SER A 274 -28.28 -9.41 20.84
N ASP A 275 -29.60 -9.40 20.66
CA ASP A 275 -30.53 -8.93 21.70
C ASP A 275 -30.30 -9.76 22.96
N ARG A 276 -30.07 -9.09 24.10
CA ARG A 276 -30.86 -9.22 25.34
C ARG A 276 -30.35 -8.26 26.42
N HIS A 277 -31.32 -7.80 27.20
CA HIS A 277 -31.30 -6.86 28.32
C HIS A 277 -30.17 -7.01 29.34
N ASP A 278 -29.63 -5.88 29.81
CA ASP A 278 -29.88 -5.36 31.18
C ASP A 278 -29.47 -3.87 31.32
N PRO A 279 -30.04 -3.10 32.27
CA PRO A 279 -29.82 -1.66 32.45
C PRO A 279 -28.55 -1.35 33.28
N PRO A 280 -28.07 -0.08 33.35
CA PRO A 280 -26.70 0.24 33.75
C PRO A 280 -26.53 0.41 35.26
N ASP A 281 -25.40 -0.06 35.80
CA ASP A 281 -24.88 0.35 37.11
C ASP A 281 -23.85 1.49 36.95
N PRO A 282 -24.03 2.65 37.61
CA PRO A 282 -23.10 3.76 37.54
C PRO A 282 -22.12 3.74 38.71
N ARG A 283 -20.87 3.31 38.48
CA ARG A 283 -19.64 3.76 39.18
C ARG A 283 -18.46 2.95 38.66
N GLU A 284 -17.53 3.62 37.98
CA GLU A 284 -16.09 3.58 38.29
C GLU A 284 -15.31 4.28 37.17
N GLY A 285 -14.68 5.40 37.55
CA GLY A 285 -13.70 6.06 36.71
C GLY A 285 -12.36 5.36 36.78
N ARG A 286 -11.67 5.21 35.65
CA ARG A 286 -10.21 5.06 35.52
C ARG A 286 -9.77 5.26 34.05
N PRO A 287 -8.46 5.52 33.80
CA PRO A 287 -7.98 6.35 32.70
C PRO A 287 -7.86 5.61 31.35
N ARG A 288 -7.75 6.40 30.27
CA ARG A 288 -7.56 5.94 28.89
C ARG A 288 -6.28 5.08 28.76
N ALA A 289 -6.46 3.81 28.44
CA ALA A 289 -5.39 2.92 28.03
C ALA A 289 -4.89 3.28 26.61
N HIS A 290 -3.57 3.36 26.47
CA HIS A 290 -2.88 3.46 25.18
C HIS A 290 -3.05 2.14 24.40
N ARG A 291 -3.35 2.22 23.09
CA ARG A 291 -3.53 1.07 22.20
C ARG A 291 -2.19 0.48 21.79
N ALA A 292 -2.09 -0.85 21.80
CA ALA A 292 -0.87 -1.59 21.50
C ALA A 292 -0.68 -1.85 19.99
N PRO A 293 0.57 -1.86 19.48
CA PRO A 293 0.89 -2.21 18.08
C PRO A 293 0.82 -3.73 17.82
N ARG A 294 0.70 -4.14 16.55
CA ARG A 294 0.37 -5.54 16.15
C ARG A 294 1.33 -6.11 15.10
N LEU A 295 1.47 -7.44 15.09
CA LEU A 295 2.45 -8.24 14.32
C LEU A 295 1.86 -8.86 13.02
N PHE A 296 2.66 -8.89 11.95
CA PHE A 296 2.45 -9.69 10.73
C PHE A 296 3.66 -10.57 10.38
N ARG A 297 3.45 -11.86 10.10
CA ARG A 297 4.46 -12.80 9.61
C ARG A 297 4.25 -13.12 8.13
N GLY A 298 5.32 -13.12 7.34
CA GLY A 298 5.33 -13.59 5.95
C GLY A 298 5.87 -15.02 5.81
N PRO A 299 5.47 -15.80 4.79
CA PRO A 299 6.00 -17.14 4.59
C PRO A 299 7.46 -17.12 4.10
N PRO A 300 8.27 -18.16 4.43
CA PRO A 300 9.59 -18.33 3.82
C PRO A 300 9.44 -18.60 2.31
N PHE A 301 10.25 -17.89 1.52
CA PHE A 301 10.26 -18.01 0.06
C PHE A 301 11.28 -19.08 -0.37
N HIS A 302 10.81 -20.11 -1.08
CA HIS A 302 11.70 -21.01 -1.81
C HIS A 302 11.98 -20.43 -3.20
N PRO A 303 13.24 -20.17 -3.57
CA PRO A 303 13.57 -19.73 -4.92
C PRO A 303 13.23 -20.83 -5.92
N ALA A 304 12.38 -20.53 -6.89
CA ALA A 304 12.13 -21.42 -8.03
C ALA A 304 13.46 -21.68 -8.76
N GLY A 305 13.76 -22.97 -8.96
CA GLY A 305 14.99 -23.46 -9.56
C GLY A 305 15.24 -22.85 -10.95
N ARG A 306 16.51 -22.52 -11.20
CA ARG A 306 17.00 -22.13 -12.53
C ARG A 306 16.70 -23.26 -13.54
N PRO A 307 16.12 -22.98 -14.72
CA PRO A 307 16.02 -23.99 -15.76
C PRO A 307 17.42 -24.34 -16.28
N ALA A 308 17.69 -25.63 -16.37
CA ALA A 308 18.91 -26.21 -16.91
C ALA A 308 19.19 -25.70 -18.34
N GLY A 309 20.45 -25.32 -18.59
CA GLY A 309 20.91 -24.84 -19.88
C GLY A 309 20.75 -25.89 -20.97
N ARG A 310 20.05 -25.53 -22.06
CA ARG A 310 20.04 -26.30 -23.30
C ARG A 310 21.34 -26.06 -24.07
N GLY A 311 21.90 -27.16 -24.57
CA GLY A 311 23.23 -27.27 -25.14
C GLY A 311 23.48 -26.41 -26.38
N ARG A 312 24.74 -25.98 -26.49
CA ARG A 312 25.29 -25.44 -27.74
C ARG A 312 25.62 -26.60 -28.67
N SER A 313 24.90 -26.68 -29.77
CA SER A 313 25.22 -27.47 -30.95
C SER A 313 26.48 -26.91 -31.61
N SER A 314 27.51 -27.74 -31.72
CA SER A 314 28.71 -27.52 -32.53
C SER A 314 28.34 -27.66 -34.01
N ARG A 315 28.59 -26.60 -34.80
CA ARG A 315 28.67 -26.70 -36.26
C ARG A 315 29.99 -26.14 -36.76
N ASP A 316 30.72 -27.06 -37.40
CA ASP A 316 31.62 -26.94 -38.54
C ASP A 316 32.36 -25.61 -38.78
N ARG A 317 33.69 -25.71 -38.69
CA ARG A 317 34.61 -24.94 -39.53
C ARG A 317 35.46 -25.92 -40.35
N THR A 318 35.20 -25.97 -41.64
CA THR A 318 36.16 -26.45 -42.65
C THR A 318 37.11 -25.30 -43.04
N PRO A 319 38.40 -25.54 -43.30
CA PRO A 319 39.35 -24.51 -43.69
C PRO A 319 39.65 -24.55 -45.20
N ARG A 320 39.76 -23.38 -45.84
CA ARG A 320 40.56 -23.13 -47.06
C ARG A 320 41.12 -21.70 -46.92
N ARG A 321 42.45 -21.54 -46.89
CA ARG A 321 43.35 -21.33 -48.04
C ARG A 321 42.87 -20.21 -48.96
#